data_AF-A0A2P5X5S9-F1
#
_entry.id   AF-A0A2P5X5S9-F1
#
_cell.length_a   1.000
_cell.length_b   1.000
_cell.length_c   1.000
_cell.angle_alpha   90.00
_cell.angle_beta   90.00
_cell.angle_gamma   90.00
#
_symmetry.space_group_name_H-M   'P 1'
#
loop_
_entity.id
_entity.type
_entity.pdbx_description
1 polymer ?
#
loop_
_entity_poly.entity_id
_entity_poly.type
_entity_poly.pdbx_seq_one_letter_code
_entity_poly.pdbx_strand_id
1 'polypeptide(L)'
;MQRPSISNVHKIVKARKGNMLLALAMAIDLYTQAIELNSQNVVYWTNRSLAHTKLEEYGSAIQDATKAIEVDPKYSKGYYRMQPFIIY
;
A
#
# COMPACT_ATOMS: atom_id res chain seq x y z
N MET A 1 3.33 32.16 18.40
CA MET A 1 3.17 30.97 17.54
C MET A 1 2.51 31.40 16.23
N GLN A 2 3.26 31.59 15.15
CA GLN A 2 2.70 31.94 13.84
C GLN A 2 1.96 30.71 13.27
N ARG A 3 0.66 30.83 12.99
CA ARG A 3 -0.08 29.78 12.27
C ARG A 3 0.48 29.72 10.84
N PRO A 4 0.96 28.56 10.36
CA PRO A 4 1.44 28.46 8.99
C PRO A 4 0.30 28.80 8.03
N SER A 5 0.53 29.77 7.14
CA SER A 5 -0.39 30.16 6.09
C SER A 5 -0.70 28.98 5.17
N ILE A 6 -1.97 28.84 4.78
CA ILE A 6 -2.53 27.68 4.05
C ILE A 6 -1.69 27.31 2.80
N SER A 7 -1.09 28.31 2.15
CA SER A 7 -0.18 28.15 1.00
C SER A 7 1.10 27.36 1.30
N ASN A 8 1.68 27.53 2.49
CA ASN A 8 2.88 26.78 2.91
C ASN A 8 2.55 25.33 3.25
N VAL A 9 1.40 25.08 3.88
CA VAL A 9 0.91 23.72 4.14
C VAL A 9 0.70 22.97 2.82
N HIS A 10 0.12 23.61 1.81
CA HIS A 10 -0.11 22.98 0.51
C HIS A 10 1.20 22.59 -0.21
N LYS A 11 2.24 23.44 -0.15
CA LYS A 11 3.58 23.13 -0.70
C LYS A 11 4.29 22.02 0.06
N ILE A 12 4.23 22.03 1.40
CA ILE A 12 4.80 20.98 2.25
C ILE A 12 4.09 19.65 2.01
N VAL A 13 2.77 19.65 1.88
CA VAL A 13 1.98 18.46 1.55
C VAL A 13 2.32 17.94 0.15
N LYS A 14 2.49 18.81 -0.85
CA LYS A 14 2.87 18.41 -2.20
C LYS A 14 4.29 17.82 -2.28
N ALA A 15 5.25 18.42 -1.57
CA ALA A 15 6.61 17.89 -1.44
C ALA A 15 6.64 16.56 -0.66
N ARG A 16 5.89 16.46 0.44
CA ARG A 16 5.70 15.20 1.17
C ARG A 16 5.04 14.13 0.32
N LYS A 17 4.05 14.49 -0.50
CA LYS A 17 3.38 13.58 -1.44
C LYS A 17 4.37 13.05 -2.49
N GLY A 18 5.23 13.91 -3.04
CA GLY A 18 6.30 13.50 -3.96
C GLY A 18 7.30 12.51 -3.33
N ASN A 19 7.78 12.82 -2.13
CA ASN A 19 8.69 11.91 -1.40
C ASN A 19 7.99 10.59 -1.02
N MET A 20 6.69 10.65 -0.72
CA MET A 20 5.90 9.47 -0.37
C MET A 20 5.68 8.57 -1.58
N LEU A 21 5.43 9.11 -2.77
CA LEU A 21 5.31 8.32 -4.01
C LEU A 21 6.61 7.56 -4.30
N LEU A 22 7.77 8.21 -4.15
CA LEU A 22 9.07 7.54 -4.32
C LEU A 22 9.27 6.42 -3.29
N ALA A 23 8.89 6.67 -2.03
CA ALA A 23 8.98 5.67 -0.97
C ALA A 23 8.03 4.49 -1.19
N LEU A 24 6.85 4.71 -1.79
CA LEU A 24 5.89 3.65 -2.11
C LEU A 24 6.41 2.74 -3.23
N ALA A 25 7.04 3.30 -4.25
CA ALA A 25 7.67 2.52 -5.32
C ALA A 25 8.82 1.65 -4.77
N MET A 26 9.68 2.21 -3.92
CA MET A 26 10.73 1.44 -3.24
C MET A 26 10.15 0.36 -2.32
N ALA A 27 9.04 0.65 -1.62
CA ALA A 27 8.39 -0.32 -0.76
C ALA A 27 7.86 -1.52 -1.56
N ILE A 28 7.31 -1.30 -2.76
CA ILE A 28 6.83 -2.39 -3.63
C ILE A 28 7.97 -3.33 -4.02
N ASP A 29 9.14 -2.78 -4.37
CA ASP A 29 10.32 -3.58 -4.73
C ASP A 29 10.81 -4.42 -3.54
N LEU A 30 10.93 -3.79 -2.36
CA LEU A 30 11.31 -4.48 -1.12
C LEU A 30 10.31 -5.57 -0.72
N TYR A 31 9.01 -5.32 -0.88
CA TYR A 31 7.99 -6.34 -0.63
C TYR A 31 8.04 -7.47 -1.64
N THR A 32 8.40 -7.19 -2.89
CA THR A 32 8.56 -8.21 -3.92
C THR A 32 9.73 -9.13 -3.58
N GLN A 33 10.87 -8.59 -3.19
CA GLN A 33 12.00 -9.38 -2.68
C GLN A 33 11.62 -10.16 -1.41
N ALA A 34 10.88 -9.54 -0.48
CA ALA A 34 10.43 -10.20 0.74
C ALA A 34 9.45 -11.37 0.45
N ILE A 35 8.62 -11.23 -0.58
CA ILE A 35 7.71 -12.28 -1.07
C ILE A 35 8.50 -13.42 -1.73
N GLU A 36 9.55 -13.12 -2.50
CA GLU A 36 10.43 -14.14 -3.07
C GLU A 36 11.16 -14.94 -1.99
N LEU A 37 11.57 -14.28 -0.91
CA LEU A 37 12.21 -14.91 0.25
C LEU A 37 11.21 -15.67 1.13
N ASN A 38 10.02 -15.11 1.35
CA ASN A 38 8.97 -15.69 2.18
C ASN A 38 7.57 -15.30 1.66
N SER A 39 7.06 -16.12 0.76
CA SER A 39 5.75 -15.95 0.12
C SER A 39 4.57 -16.26 1.03
N GLN A 40 4.80 -16.92 2.17
CA GLN A 40 3.75 -17.33 3.12
C GLN A 40 3.30 -16.19 4.05
N ASN A 41 4.01 -15.06 4.05
CA ASN A 41 3.65 -13.94 4.91
C ASN A 41 2.69 -12.98 4.20
N VAL A 42 1.41 -13.09 4.54
CA VAL A 42 0.31 -12.22 4.09
C VAL A 42 0.51 -10.72 4.36
N VAL A 43 1.38 -10.37 5.31
CA VAL A 43 1.72 -8.97 5.62
C VAL A 43 2.41 -8.29 4.44
N TYR A 44 3.25 -9.00 3.69
CA TYR A 44 3.96 -8.43 2.54
C TYR A 44 3.00 -8.14 1.39
N TRP A 45 2.13 -9.10 1.07
CA TRP A 45 1.08 -8.93 0.05
C TRP A 45 0.13 -7.78 0.37
N THR A 46 -0.33 -7.67 1.62
CA THR A 46 -1.25 -6.60 2.04
C THR A 46 -0.59 -5.22 2.07
N ASN A 47 0.68 -5.12 2.45
CA ASN A 47 1.41 -3.85 2.42
C ASN A 47 1.80 -3.43 0.99
N ARG A 48 2.10 -4.38 0.11
CA ARG A 48 2.34 -4.13 -1.32
C ARG A 48 1.09 -3.64 -2.03
N SER A 49 -0.06 -4.27 -1.78
CA SER A 49 -1.37 -3.83 -2.26
C SER A 49 -1.74 -2.40 -1.81
N LEU A 50 -1.44 -2.05 -0.56
CA LEU A 50 -1.63 -0.69 -0.06
C LEU A 50 -0.74 0.32 -0.78
N ALA A 51 0.50 -0.07 -1.10
CA ALA A 51 1.41 0.79 -1.84
C ALA A 51 0.94 1.02 -3.29
N HIS A 52 0.49 -0.04 -3.97
CA HIS A 52 -0.14 0.05 -5.29
C HIS A 52 -1.39 0.93 -5.28
N THR A 53 -2.25 0.79 -4.26
CA THR A 53 -3.45 1.63 -4.11
C THR A 53 -3.10 3.11 -3.99
N LYS A 54 -2.01 3.45 -3.28
CA LYS A 54 -1.53 4.83 -3.17
C LYS A 54 -0.84 5.36 -4.43
N LEU A 55 -0.38 4.47 -5.30
CA LEU A 55 0.12 4.78 -6.65
C LEU A 55 -1.00 4.78 -7.70
N GLU A 56 -2.25 4.60 -7.30
CA GLU A 56 -3.41 4.50 -8.19
C GLU A 56 -3.36 3.27 -9.14
N GLU A 57 -2.52 2.30 -8.81
CA GLU A 57 -2.38 1.02 -9.52
C GLU A 57 -3.34 -0.03 -8.95
N TYR A 58 -4.64 0.22 -9.08
CA TYR A 58 -5.66 -0.63 -8.48
C TYR A 58 -5.64 -2.07 -9.02
N GLY A 59 -5.27 -2.28 -10.29
CA GLY A 59 -5.18 -3.63 -10.88
C GLY A 59 -4.17 -4.53 -10.17
N SER A 60 -2.95 -4.02 -9.96
CA SER A 60 -1.90 -4.73 -9.22
C SER A 60 -2.28 -4.89 -7.74
N ALA A 61 -2.90 -3.86 -7.15
CA ALA A 61 -3.38 -3.93 -5.77
C ALA A 61 -4.39 -5.06 -5.55
N ILE A 62 -5.30 -5.30 -6.51
CA ILE A 62 -6.30 -6.37 -6.47
C ILE A 62 -5.63 -7.75 -6.62
N GLN A 63 -4.66 -7.90 -7.52
CA GLN A 63 -3.95 -9.18 -7.66
C GLN A 63 -3.21 -9.56 -6.37
N ASP A 64 -2.57 -8.58 -5.72
CA ASP A 64 -1.90 -8.77 -4.43
C ASP A 64 -2.89 -9.06 -3.30
N ALA A 65 -4.07 -8.43 -3.35
CA ALA A 65 -5.16 -8.67 -2.43
C ALA A 65 -5.67 -10.11 -2.51
N THR A 66 -5.90 -10.61 -3.72
CA THR A 66 -6.36 -11.97 -3.96
C THR A 66 -5.32 -12.98 -3.47
N LYS A 67 -4.04 -12.78 -3.80
CA LYS A 67 -2.95 -13.66 -3.32
C LYS A 67 -2.83 -13.64 -1.80
N ALA A 68 -3.03 -12.50 -1.14
CA ALA A 68 -3.02 -12.43 0.32
C ALA A 68 -4.08 -13.36 0.95
N ILE A 69 -5.27 -13.45 0.33
CA ILE A 69 -6.36 -14.31 0.79
C ILE A 69 -6.09 -15.78 0.49
N GLU A 70 -5.47 -16.09 -0.65
CA GLU A 70 -5.04 -17.45 -0.99
C GLU A 70 -3.98 -17.98 -0.03
N VAL A 71 -3.05 -17.11 0.40
CA VAL A 71 -1.95 -17.48 1.30
C VAL A 71 -2.42 -17.68 2.74
N ASP A 72 -3.24 -16.78 3.28
CA ASP A 72 -3.85 -16.96 4.60
C ASP A 72 -5.31 -16.47 4.61
N PRO A 73 -6.27 -17.37 4.35
CA PRO A 73 -7.69 -17.03 4.38
C PRO A 73 -8.20 -16.69 5.78
N LYS A 74 -7.41 -16.95 6.83
CA LYS A 74 -7.73 -16.66 8.24
C LYS A 74 -7.17 -15.31 8.71
N TYR A 75 -6.38 -14.62 7.89
CA TYR A 75 -5.76 -13.34 8.28
C TYR A 75 -6.78 -12.20 8.31
N SER A 76 -7.47 -12.05 9.44
CA SER A 76 -8.61 -11.14 9.63
C SER A 76 -8.26 -9.67 9.37
N LYS A 77 -7.00 -9.26 9.55
CA LYS A 77 -6.54 -7.88 9.28
C LYS A 77 -6.31 -7.58 7.79
N GLY A 78 -5.91 -8.59 7.00
CA GLY A 78 -5.77 -8.46 5.55
C GLY A 78 -7.13 -8.36 4.90
N TYR A 79 -8.08 -9.16 5.37
CA TYR A 79 -9.47 -9.14 4.91
C TYR A 79 -10.13 -7.77 5.07
N TYR A 80 -9.86 -7.05 6.17
CA TYR A 80 -10.36 -5.68 6.36
C TYR A 80 -9.80 -4.66 5.36
N ARG A 81 -8.57 -4.85 4.89
CA ARG A 81 -7.94 -3.97 3.88
C ARG A 81 -8.41 -4.30 2.46
N MET A 82 -8.85 -5.53 2.23
CA MET A 82 -9.38 -6.00 0.95
C MET A 82 -10.90 -5.94 0.84
N GLN A 83 -11.61 -5.77 1.96
CA GLN A 83 -13.07 -5.62 1.99
C GLN A 83 -13.60 -4.61 0.96
N PRO A 84 -13.00 -3.43 0.71
CA PRO A 84 -13.52 -2.54 -0.33
C PRO A 84 -13.43 -3.10 -1.77
N PHE A 85 -12.65 -4.16 -2.02
CA PHE A 85 -12.42 -4.73 -3.35
C PHE A 85 -13.11 -6.08 -3.59
N ILE A 86 -13.49 -6.82 -2.54
CA ILE A 86 -14.11 -8.16 -2.65
C ILE A 86 -15.63 -8.06 -2.91
N ILE A 87 -16.26 -6.90 -2.71
CA ILE A 87 -17.73 -6.72 -2.82
C ILE A 87 -18.18 -6.15 -4.18
N TYR A 88 -17.37 -6.26 -5.23
CA TYR A 88 -17.72 -5.86 -6.60
C TYR A 88 -17.77 -7.05 -7.55
#